data_AF-Q5BTI0-F1
#
_entry.id   AF-Q5BTI0-F1
#
_cell.length_a   1.000
_cell.length_b   1.000
_cell.length_c   1.000
_cell.angle_alpha   90.00
_cell.angle_beta   90.00
_cell.angle_gamma   90.00
#
_symmetry.space_group_name_H-M   'P 1'
#
loop_
_entity.id
_entity.type
_entity.pdbx_description
1 polymer ?
#
loop_
_entity_poly.entity_id
_entity_poly.type
_entity_poly.pdbx_seq_one_letter_code
_entity_poly.pdbx_strand_id
1 'polypeptide(L)'
;MNCSITNKSPIDEKNRIDKQIPSRMTINHLRMMVRRFFCLSPKTLFELYAQSQRHRDILNTEIPLDVDTREIGFYDLENGDYIFIRIQ
;
A
#
# COMPACT_ATOMS: atom_id res chain seq x y z
N MET A 1 -34.44 8.82 -11.75
CA MET A 1 -33.87 7.76 -10.89
C MET A 1 -32.38 7.75 -11.15
N ASN A 2 -31.58 8.36 -10.29
CA ASN A 2 -30.12 8.42 -10.49
C ASN A 2 -29.48 7.50 -9.45
N CYS A 3 -29.13 6.29 -9.88
CA CYS A 3 -28.31 5.37 -9.10
C CYS A 3 -26.87 5.89 -9.12
N SER A 4 -26.51 6.69 -8.12
CA SER A 4 -25.11 6.97 -7.81
C SER A 4 -24.53 5.74 -7.14
N ILE A 5 -23.96 4.83 -7.92
CA ILE A 5 -23.12 3.74 -7.41
C ILE A 5 -21.85 4.41 -6.90
N THR A 6 -21.86 4.79 -5.62
CA THR A 6 -20.63 5.05 -4.90
C THR A 6 -19.95 3.71 -4.76
N ASN A 7 -19.03 3.41 -5.68
CA ASN A 7 -18.07 2.31 -5.52
C ASN A 7 -17.15 2.69 -4.36
N LYS A 8 -17.67 2.54 -3.14
CA LYS A 8 -16.86 2.47 -1.93
C LYS A 8 -15.92 1.30 -2.16
N SER A 9 -14.64 1.63 -2.31
CA SER A 9 -13.58 0.63 -2.31
C SER A 9 -13.81 -0.31 -1.12
N PRO A 10 -13.67 -1.64 -1.27
CA PRO A 10 -13.97 -2.61 -0.20
C PRO A 10 -12.95 -2.57 0.94
N ILE A 11 -12.19 -1.48 1.08
CA ILE A 11 -11.22 -1.26 2.14
C ILE A 11 -12.01 -0.92 3.39
N ASP A 12 -12.07 -1.86 4.33
CA ASP A 12 -12.59 -1.62 5.67
C ASP A 12 -11.78 -0.46 6.29
N GLU A 13 -12.42 0.70 6.50
CA GLU A 13 -11.78 1.92 7.00
C GLU A 13 -11.02 1.67 8.31
N LYS A 14 -11.41 0.62 9.06
CA LYS A 14 -10.76 0.21 10.32
C LYS A 14 -9.36 -0.37 10.15
N ASN A 15 -8.99 -0.85 8.96
CA ASN A 15 -7.69 -1.48 8.68
C ASN A 15 -6.73 -0.59 7.90
N ARG A 16 -7.03 0.72 7.83
CA ARG A 16 -6.21 1.71 7.11
C ARG A 16 -5.34 2.51 8.07
N ILE A 17 -4.09 2.74 7.67
CA ILE A 17 -3.17 3.63 8.37
C ILE A 17 -2.70 4.70 7.40
N ASP A 18 -2.95 5.96 7.74
CA ASP A 18 -2.45 7.09 6.97
C ASP A 18 -1.13 7.58 7.55
N LYS A 19 -0.06 7.50 6.75
CA LYS A 19 1.26 7.98 7.13
C LYS A 19 2.00 8.64 5.98
N GLN A 20 2.71 9.71 6.32
CA GLN A 20 3.78 10.24 5.47
C GLN A 20 5.00 9.34 5.61
N ILE A 21 5.54 8.91 4.47
CA ILE A 21 6.71 8.03 4.42
C ILE A 21 7.81 8.74 3.63
N PRO A 22 9.04 8.81 4.15
CA PRO A 22 10.16 9.40 3.42
C PRO A 22 10.41 8.65 2.11
N SER A 23 10.60 9.38 1.01
CA SER A 23 10.89 8.78 -0.31
C SER A 23 12.16 7.93 -0.31
N ARG A 24 13.16 8.30 0.51
CA ARG A 24 14.43 7.56 0.67
C ARG A 24 14.33 6.34 1.59
N MET A 25 13.17 6.07 2.17
CA MET A 25 12.96 4.86 2.95
C MET A 25 12.97 3.65 2.01
N THR A 26 13.71 2.60 2.38
CA THR A 26 13.71 1.36 1.58
C THR A 26 12.49 0.49 1.88
N ILE A 27 12.15 -0.41 0.96
CA ILE A 27 11.07 -1.38 1.16
C ILE A 27 11.29 -2.26 2.41
N ASN A 28 12.53 -2.64 2.74
CA ASN A 28 12.80 -3.37 3.98
C ASN A 28 12.40 -2.58 5.24
N HIS A 29 12.72 -1.29 5.29
CA HIS A 29 12.30 -0.44 6.41
C HIS A 29 10.78 -0.33 6.49
N LEU A 30 10.10 -0.21 5.35
CA LEU A 30 8.65 -0.23 5.28
C LEU A 30 8.08 -1.55 5.81
N ARG A 31 8.65 -2.71 5.44
CA ARG A 31 8.24 -4.01 5.99
C ARG A 31 8.38 -4.07 7.51
N MET A 32 9.48 -3.53 8.06
CA MET A 32 9.66 -3.44 9.50
C MET A 32 8.59 -2.55 10.16
N MET A 33 8.22 -1.43 9.53
CA MET A 33 7.15 -0.56 10.01
C MET A 33 5.78 -1.27 9.97
N VAL A 34 5.45 -1.93 8.86
CA VAL A 34 4.22 -2.71 8.70
C VAL A 34 4.08 -3.76 9.81
N ARG A 35 5.15 -4.51 10.11
CA ARG A 35 5.13 -5.48 11.22
C ARG A 35 4.76 -4.83 12.55
N ARG A 36 5.29 -3.64 12.84
CA ARG A 36 5.01 -2.91 14.09
C ARG A 36 3.59 -2.35 14.11
N PHE A 37 3.13 -1.76 13.02
CA PHE A 37 1.82 -1.14 12.94
C PHE A 37 0.67 -2.16 13.06
N PHE A 38 0.83 -3.34 12.46
CA PHE A 38 -0.19 -4.37 12.46
C PHE A 38 0.09 -5.50 13.47
N CYS A 39 1.05 -5.29 14.38
CA CYS A 39 1.45 -6.28 15.39
C CYS A 39 1.70 -7.69 14.82
N LEU A 40 2.32 -7.76 13.64
CA LEU A 40 2.53 -9.03 12.94
C LEU A 40 3.65 -9.82 13.61
N SER A 41 3.43 -11.12 13.78
CA SER A 41 4.46 -12.05 14.24
C SER A 41 5.67 -12.03 13.30
N PRO A 42 6.91 -12.24 13.79
CA PRO A 42 8.09 -12.38 12.93
C PRO A 42 7.94 -13.47 11.87
N LYS A 43 7.14 -14.50 12.14
CA LYS A 43 6.89 -15.62 11.21
C LYS A 43 5.82 -15.30 10.16
N THR A 44 5.04 -14.24 10.35
CA THR A 44 4.03 -13.84 9.37
C THR A 44 4.73 -13.42 8.09
N LEU A 45 4.37 -14.10 7.00
CA LEU A 45 4.74 -13.75 5.64
C LEU A 45 3.70 -12.79 5.08
N PHE A 46 4.17 -11.76 4.38
CA PHE A 46 3.29 -10.82 3.71
C PHE A 46 3.99 -10.17 2.52
N GLU A 47 3.18 -9.78 1.56
CA GLU A 47 3.59 -9.07 0.37
C GLU A 47 3.12 -7.63 0.43
N LEU A 48 3.85 -6.75 -0.26
CA LEU A 48 3.55 -5.33 -0.37
C LEU A 48 3.29 -4.98 -1.82
N TYR A 49 2.20 -4.27 -2.07
CA TYR A 49 1.82 -3.79 -3.39
C TYR A 49 1.48 -2.31 -3.31
N ALA A 50 1.98 -1.52 -4.24
CA ALA A 50 1.53 -0.14 -4.40
C ALA A 50 0.45 -0.05 -5.48
N GLN A 51 -0.48 0.88 -5.31
CA GLN A 51 -1.46 1.24 -6.33
C GLN A 51 -1.57 2.75 -6.37
N SER A 52 -1.38 3.32 -7.57
CA SER A 52 -1.59 4.75 -7.75
C SER A 52 -3.08 5.08 -7.81
N GLN A 53 -3.48 6.17 -7.15
CA GLN A 53 -4.83 6.69 -7.22
C GLN A 53 -5.16 7.21 -8.64
N ARG A 54 -4.16 7.70 -9.38
CA ARG A 54 -4.33 8.28 -10.72
C ARG A 54 -4.82 7.30 -11.77
N HIS A 55 -4.42 6.05 -11.64
CA HIS A 55 -4.70 5.02 -12.64
C HIS A 55 -5.86 4.11 -12.28
N ARG A 56 -6.46 4.29 -11.09
CA ARG A 56 -7.51 3.42 -10.57
C ARG A 56 -8.69 3.19 -11.54
N ASP A 57 -9.08 4.24 -12.27
CA ASP A 57 -10.24 4.20 -13.17
C ASP A 57 -9.91 3.63 -14.57
N ILE A 58 -8.62 3.46 -14.89
CA ILE A 58 -8.15 3.08 -16.24
C ILE A 58 -7.48 1.70 -16.20
N LEU A 59 -6.63 1.48 -15.21
CA LEU A 59 -5.79 0.30 -15.03
C LEU A 59 -5.57 0.14 -13.52
N ASN A 60 -6.22 -0.86 -12.91
CA ASN A 60 -5.93 -1.30 -11.55
C ASN A 60 -4.56 -2.01 -11.49
N THR A 61 -3.50 -1.34 -11.95
CA THR A 61 -2.16 -1.89 -11.95
C THR A 61 -1.61 -1.77 -10.55
N GLU A 62 -1.44 -2.94 -9.92
CA GLU A 62 -0.69 -3.08 -8.68
C GLU A 62 0.78 -3.29 -9.02
N ILE A 63 1.64 -2.56 -8.33
CA ILE A 63 3.09 -2.63 -8.49
C ILE A 63 3.64 -3.41 -7.30
N PRO A 64 4.24 -4.59 -7.49
CA PRO A 64 4.86 -5.31 -6.39
C PRO A 64 6.06 -4.52 -5.83
N LEU A 65 6.14 -4.44 -4.51
CA LEU A 65 7.25 -3.86 -3.77
C LEU A 65 8.14 -4.99 -3.23
N ASP A 66 8.78 -5.73 -4.13
CA ASP A 66 9.51 -6.97 -3.86
C ASP A 66 11.02 -6.78 -3.65
N VAL A 67 11.59 -5.66 -4.12
CA VAL A 67 13.02 -5.35 -3.93
C VAL A 67 13.26 -4.59 -2.63
N ASP A 68 13.72 -5.30 -1.60
CA ASP A 68 13.92 -4.78 -0.24
C ASP A 68 14.89 -3.59 -0.11
N THR A 69 15.90 -3.51 -0.98
CA THR A 69 16.90 -2.43 -0.98
C THR A 69 16.45 -1.18 -1.72
N ARG A 70 15.33 -1.26 -2.45
CA ARG A 70 14.83 -0.17 -3.27
C ARG A 70 14.12 0.86 -2.42
N GLU A 71 14.37 2.13 -2.72
CA GLU A 71 13.71 3.26 -2.06
C GLU A 71 12.27 3.41 -2.55
N ILE A 72 11.36 3.89 -1.70
CA ILE A 72 9.95 4.14 -2.04
C ILE A 72 9.84 5.11 -3.22
N GLY A 73 10.67 6.14 -3.27
CA GLY A 73 10.68 7.13 -4.35
C GLY A 73 11.00 6.55 -5.73
N PHE A 74 11.59 5.35 -5.81
CA PHE A 74 11.79 4.66 -7.10
C PHE A 74 10.45 4.34 -7.79
N TYR A 75 9.42 4.03 -7.00
CA TYR A 75 8.12 3.59 -7.51
C TYR A 75 7.20 4.76 -7.89
N ASP A 76 7.71 6.01 -7.81
CA ASP A 76 6.99 7.24 -8.16
C ASP A 76 5.61 7.36 -7.47
N LEU A 77 5.54 6.95 -6.21
CA LEU A 77 4.32 7.05 -5.40
C LEU A 77 4.12 8.48 -4.92
N GLU A 78 2.89 8.96 -5.06
CA GLU A 78 2.50 10.30 -4.64
C GLU A 78 1.60 10.28 -3.39
N ASN A 79 1.40 11.47 -2.83
CA ASN A 79 0.45 11.66 -1.74
C ASN A 79 -0.96 11.25 -2.21
N GLY A 80 -1.55 10.27 -1.53
CA GLY A 80 -2.87 9.73 -1.87
C GLY A 80 -2.80 8.33 -2.49
N ASP A 81 -1.62 7.87 -2.90
CA ASP A 81 -1.41 6.50 -3.34
C ASP A 81 -1.48 5.51 -2.16
N TYR A 82 -1.86 4.28 -2.48
CA TYR A 82 -2.09 3.23 -1.49
C TYR A 82 -0.98 2.19 -1.53
N ILE A 83 -0.57 1.74 -0.34
CA ILE A 83 0.24 0.53 -0.17
C ILE A 83 -0.62 -0.53 0.50
N PHE A 84 -0.82 -1.65 -0.17
CA PHE A 84 -1.55 -2.80 0.33
C PHE A 84 -0.61 -3.83 0.93
N ILE A 85 -1.09 -4.46 1.99
CA ILE A 85 -0.41 -5.57 2.67
C ILE A 85 -1.26 -6.81 2.43
N ARG A 86 -0.68 -7.84 1.80
CA ARG A 86 -1.33 -9.14 1.61
C ARG A 86 -0.67 -10.16 2.52
N ILE A 87 -1.41 -10.66 3.50
CA ILE A 87 -0.96 -11.73 4.38
C ILE A 87 -1.22 -13.07 3.67
N GLN A 88 -0.24 -13.97 3.72
CA GLN A 88 -0.35 -15.35 3.23
C GLN A 88 -0.84 -16.29 4.33
#